data_AF-A0A661X299-F1
#
_entry.id   AF-A0A661X299-F1
#
_cell.length_a   1.000
_cell.length_b   1.000
_cell.length_c   1.000
_cell.angle_alpha   90.00
_cell.angle_beta   90.00
_cell.angle_gamma   90.00
#
_symmetry.space_group_name_H-M   'P 1'
#
loop_
_entity.id
_entity.type
_entity.pdbx_description
1 polymer ?
#
loop_
_entity_poly.entity_id
_entity_poly.type
_entity_poly.pdbx_seq_one_letter_code
_entity_poly.pdbx_strand_id
1 'polypeptide(L)'
;MNQKIDWKSEPDDTIVCYCQKVNKKTIVSAIQNGAENIKDIQNATKAGLGKRCKELNPKGRCCHPDIAEILKIYGKSNISDCCCCSNCS
;
A
#
# COMPACT_ATOMS: atom_id res chain seq x y z
N MET A 1 -11.29 -5.59 17.54
CA MET A 1 -9.91 -6.07 17.33
C MET A 1 -9.24 -5.15 16.34
N ASN A 2 -8.20 -4.45 16.76
CA ASN A 2 -7.45 -3.51 15.92
C ASN A 2 -6.07 -4.12 15.67
N GLN A 3 -5.97 -5.04 14.71
CA GLN A 3 -4.72 -5.71 14.39
C GLN A 3 -3.88 -4.82 13.49
N LYS A 4 -2.86 -4.21 14.08
CA LYS A 4 -1.77 -3.55 13.36
C LYS A 4 -0.86 -4.64 12.80
N ILE A 5 -0.72 -4.68 11.47
CA ILE A 5 0.14 -5.66 10.79
C ILE A 5 1.47 -4.99 10.48
N ASP A 6 2.59 -5.64 10.77
CA ASP A 6 3.89 -5.20 10.29
C ASP A 6 4.10 -5.70 8.86
N TRP A 7 3.59 -4.92 7.90
CA TRP A 7 3.70 -5.21 6.47
C TRP A 7 5.12 -5.34 5.95
N LYS A 8 6.14 -4.84 6.68
CA LYS A 8 7.53 -5.03 6.29
C LYS A 8 7.97 -6.48 6.52
N SER A 9 7.49 -7.11 7.59
CA SER A 9 7.83 -8.49 7.98
C SER A 9 6.98 -9.57 7.30
N GLU A 10 5.79 -9.22 6.81
CA GLU A 10 4.91 -10.15 6.11
C GLU A 10 5.53 -10.70 4.81
N PRO A 11 5.28 -11.97 4.45
CA PRO A 11 5.77 -12.53 3.21
C PRO A 11 5.07 -11.91 1.98
N ASP A 12 5.75 -12.02 0.83
CA ASP A 12 5.36 -11.39 -0.43
C ASP A 12 4.02 -11.91 -0.99
N ASP A 13 3.69 -13.15 -0.69
CA ASP A 13 2.46 -13.84 -1.10
C ASP A 13 1.25 -13.54 -0.19
N THR A 14 1.45 -12.87 0.96
CA THR A 14 0.36 -12.47 1.85
C THR A 14 -0.70 -11.68 1.10
N ILE A 15 -1.95 -12.12 1.17
CA ILE A 15 -3.09 -11.46 0.54
C ILE A 15 -3.45 -10.18 1.31
N VAL A 16 -3.42 -9.05 0.59
CA VAL A 16 -3.80 -7.73 1.10
C VAL A 16 -5.25 -7.42 0.73
N CYS A 17 -5.65 -7.66 -0.53
CA CYS A 17 -7.02 -7.48 -0.98
C CYS A 17 -7.68 -8.82 -1.31
N TYR A 18 -8.51 -9.30 -0.39
CA TYR A 18 -9.22 -10.59 -0.53
C TYR A 18 -10.28 -10.58 -1.63
N CYS A 19 -10.91 -9.42 -1.90
CA CYS A 19 -11.92 -9.31 -2.94
C CYS A 19 -11.37 -9.61 -4.35
N GLN A 20 -10.11 -9.26 -4.61
CA GLN A 20 -9.46 -9.39 -5.92
C GLN A 20 -8.23 -10.31 -5.87
N LYS A 21 -8.00 -11.00 -4.74
CA LYS A 21 -6.85 -11.88 -4.49
C LYS A 21 -5.49 -11.23 -4.80
N VAL A 22 -5.32 -9.97 -4.39
CA VAL A 22 -4.06 -9.22 -4.59
C VAL A 22 -3.13 -9.42 -3.39
N ASN A 23 -1.90 -9.86 -3.65
CA ASN A 23 -0.86 -10.06 -2.64
C ASN A 23 0.02 -8.81 -2.42
N LYS A 24 0.81 -8.83 -1.34
CA LYS A 24 1.76 -7.77 -0.98
C LYS A 24 2.71 -7.46 -2.13
N LYS A 25 3.33 -8.48 -2.73
CA LYS A 25 4.29 -8.32 -3.84
C LYS A 25 3.72 -7.53 -5.01
N THR A 26 2.45 -7.76 -5.36
CA THR A 26 1.78 -7.06 -6.46
C THR A 26 1.65 -5.56 -6.16
N ILE A 27 1.29 -5.21 -4.92
CA ILE A 27 1.20 -3.80 -4.50
C ILE A 27 2.58 -3.15 -4.46
N VAL A 28 3.58 -3.82 -3.90
CA VAL A 28 4.97 -3.33 -3.86
C VAL A 28 5.51 -3.13 -5.28
N SER A 29 5.25 -4.08 -6.19
CA SER A 29 5.65 -3.96 -7.60
C SER A 29 4.96 -2.76 -8.28
N ALA A 30 3.69 -2.48 -7.99
CA ALA A 30 3.01 -1.31 -8.52
C ALA A 30 3.66 0.00 -8.05
N ILE A 31 4.07 0.06 -6.77
CA ILE A 31 4.79 1.21 -6.22
C ILE A 31 6.16 1.38 -6.89
N GLN A 32 6.91 0.29 -7.06
CA GLN A 32 8.20 0.29 -7.76
C GLN A 32 8.07 0.72 -9.24
N ASN A 33 6.91 0.46 -9.85
CA ASN A 33 6.58 0.90 -11.21
C ASN A 33 6.04 2.35 -11.26
N GLY A 34 6.10 3.10 -10.17
CA GLY A 34 5.74 4.53 -10.12
C GLY A 34 4.33 4.84 -9.59
N ALA A 35 3.65 3.90 -8.92
CA ALA A 35 2.40 4.22 -8.24
C ALA A 35 2.66 5.05 -6.96
N GLU A 36 2.21 6.30 -6.95
CA GLU A 36 2.48 7.24 -5.84
C GLU A 36 1.30 7.38 -4.87
N ASN A 37 0.11 6.93 -5.26
CA ASN A 37 -1.11 7.07 -4.48
C ASN A 37 -2.03 5.83 -4.60
N ILE A 38 -3.06 5.79 -3.75
CA ILE A 38 -4.03 4.67 -3.72
C ILE A 38 -4.71 4.47 -5.08
N LYS A 39 -5.00 5.54 -5.82
CA LYS A 39 -5.68 5.45 -7.11
C LYS A 39 -4.80 4.78 -8.16
N ASP A 40 -3.50 5.06 -8.15
CA ASP A 40 -2.54 4.41 -9.05
C ASP A 40 -2.43 2.91 -8.74
N ILE A 41 -2.35 2.57 -7.45
CA ILE A 41 -2.37 1.17 -7.00
C ILE A 41 -3.67 0.47 -7.43
N GLN A 42 -4.82 1.12 -7.29
CA GLN A 42 -6.11 0.59 -7.75
C GLN A 42 -6.13 0.37 -9.27
N ASN A 43 -5.60 1.30 -10.04
CA ASN A 43 -5.55 1.20 -11.50
C ASN A 43 -4.67 0.02 -11.95
N ALA A 44 -3.49 -0.11 -11.34
CA ALA A 44 -2.49 -1.14 -11.65
C ALA A 44 -2.89 -2.54 -11.16
N THR A 45 -3.46 -2.67 -9.96
CA THR A 45 -3.64 -3.97 -9.29
C THR A 45 -5.11 -4.40 -9.14
N LYS A 46 -6.06 -3.49 -9.35
CA LYS A 46 -7.50 -3.63 -9.05
C LYS A 46 -7.83 -3.82 -7.57
N ALA A 47 -6.84 -3.83 -6.67
CA ALA A 47 -7.07 -3.92 -5.22
C ALA A 47 -7.98 -2.78 -4.73
N GLY A 48 -8.87 -3.04 -3.78
CA GLY A 48 -9.73 -2.01 -3.18
C GLY A 48 -10.92 -1.55 -4.03
N LEU A 49 -11.20 -2.20 -5.17
CA LEU A 49 -12.40 -1.93 -6.01
C LEU A 49 -13.58 -2.86 -5.70
N GLY A 50 -13.36 -3.94 -4.96
CA GLY A 50 -14.41 -4.88 -4.57
C GLY A 50 -15.27 -4.40 -3.39
N LYS A 51 -16.48 -4.94 -3.25
CA LYS A 51 -17.47 -4.52 -2.23
C LYS A 51 -17.73 -5.55 -1.12
N ARG A 52 -17.19 -6.78 -1.23
CA ARG A 52 -17.47 -7.91 -0.32
C ARG A 52 -16.45 -8.03 0.82
N CYS A 53 -15.88 -6.91 1.28
CA CYS A 53 -14.79 -6.90 2.27
C CYS A 53 -15.19 -7.52 3.61
N LYS A 54 -16.46 -7.32 4.05
CA LYS A 54 -16.97 -7.91 5.30
C LYS A 54 -17.02 -9.44 5.27
N GLU A 55 -17.24 -10.01 4.08
CA GLU A 55 -17.38 -11.47 3.88
C GLU A 55 -16.03 -12.13 3.56
N LEU A 56 -15.21 -11.50 2.72
CA LEU A 56 -14.02 -12.11 2.14
C LEU A 56 -12.73 -11.77 2.89
N ASN A 57 -12.65 -10.60 3.53
CA ASN A 57 -11.45 -10.23 4.29
C ASN A 57 -11.57 -10.80 5.72
N PRO A 58 -10.62 -11.62 6.21
CA PRO A 58 -10.63 -12.14 7.58
C PRO A 58 -10.71 -11.05 8.66
N LYS A 59 -10.26 -9.82 8.33
CA LYS A 59 -10.37 -8.66 9.21
C LYS A 59 -11.77 -8.03 9.26
N GLY A 60 -12.69 -8.47 8.40
CA GLY A 60 -14.04 -7.91 8.26
C GLY A 60 -14.10 -6.45 7.77
N ARG A 61 -12.98 -5.89 7.27
CA ARG A 61 -12.87 -4.50 6.81
C ARG A 61 -12.22 -4.37 5.43
N CYS A 62 -12.32 -3.19 4.82
CA CYS A 62 -11.64 -2.93 3.56
C CYS A 62 -10.11 -2.94 3.69
N CYS A 63 -9.41 -3.25 2.59
CA CYS A 63 -7.95 -3.29 2.49
C CYS A 63 -7.30 -1.91 2.31
N HIS A 64 -8.07 -0.83 2.12
CA HIS A 64 -7.51 0.53 1.98
C HIS A 64 -6.51 0.94 3.08
N PRO A 65 -6.73 0.65 4.37
CA PRO A 65 -5.76 0.99 5.41
C PRO A 65 -4.44 0.24 5.23
N ASP A 66 -4.52 -1.02 4.78
CA ASP A 66 -3.35 -1.87 4.58
C ASP A 66 -2.55 -1.43 3.34
N ILE A 67 -3.24 -1.07 2.26
CA ILE A 67 -2.62 -0.50 1.05
C ILE A 67 -1.92 0.83 1.38
N ALA A 68 -2.55 1.69 2.18
CA ALA A 68 -1.97 2.97 2.57
C ALA A 68 -0.69 2.79 3.40
N GLU A 69 -0.66 1.79 4.28
CA GLU A 69 0.53 1.47 5.07
C GLU A 69 1.67 0.93 4.20
N ILE A 70 1.38 0.01 3.27
CA ILE A 70 2.37 -0.49 2.30
C ILE A 70 2.91 0.67 1.45
N LEU A 71 2.03 1.53 0.94
CA LEU A 71 2.43 2.72 0.19
C LEU A 71 3.33 3.65 1.01
N LYS A 72 3.04 3.85 2.31
CA LYS A 72 3.90 4.65 3.19
C LYS A 72 5.28 4.01 3.39
N ILE A 73 5.37 2.69 3.46
CA ILE A 73 6.62 1.95 3.65
C ILE A 73 7.50 1.99 2.38
N TYR A 74 6.89 1.81 1.20
CA TYR A 74 7.62 1.61 -0.06
C TYR A 74 7.56 2.81 -1.03
N GLY A 75 6.64 3.75 -0.85
CA GLY A 75 6.37 4.87 -1.76
C GLY A 75 7.22 6.12 -1.52
N LYS A 76 8.35 6.01 -0.81
CA LYS A 76 9.28 7.14 -0.64
C LYS A 76 10.45 7.04 -1.62
N SER A 77 10.21 7.55 -2.82
CA SER A 77 11.23 8.16 -3.67
C SER A 77 10.67 9.51 -4.11
N ASN A 78 11.36 10.60 -3.76
CA ASN A 78 11.05 12.02 -4.05
C ASN A 78 10.18 12.77 -3.02
N ILE A 79 10.62 12.81 -1.76
CA ILE A 79 10.65 14.12 -1.10
C ILE A 79 12.11 14.54 -1.05
N SER A 80 12.42 15.49 -1.90
CA SER A 80 13.51 16.42 -1.75
C SER A 80 13.37 17.11 -0.39
N ASP A 81 13.91 16.52 0.67
CA ASP A 81 14.48 17.30 1.77
C ASP A 81 15.82 17.88 1.26
N CYS A 82 15.74 18.73 0.24
CA CYS A 82 16.78 19.70 -0.05
C CYS A 82 16.37 20.99 0.67
N CYS A 83 16.63 21.01 1.97
CA CYS A 83 16.76 22.25 2.73
C CYS A 83 17.97 22.11 3.65
N CYS A 84 19.12 21.81 3.03
CA CYS A 84 20.44 21.76 3.67
C CYS A 84 21.45 22.51 2.81
N CYS A 85 21.33 23.84 2.75
CA CYS A 85 22.39 24.81 2.42
C CYS A 85 21.95 26.15 3.07
N SER A 86 22.33 26.43 4.32
CA SER A 86 23.46 27.32 4.67
C SER A 86 23.50 28.63 3.87
N ASN A 87 23.13 29.74 4.54
CA ASN A 87 23.37 31.14 4.15
C ASN A 87 22.83 31.60 2.77
N CYS A 88 21.64 32.21 2.77
CA CYS A 88 21.29 33.24 1.79
C CYS A 88 22.05 34.53 2.17
N SER A 89 23.08 34.87 1.39
CA SER A 89 23.74 36.18 1.37
C SER A 89 22.98 37.17 0.51
#